data_AF-A0A497LHX2-F1
#
_entry.id   AF-A0A497LHX2-F1
#
_cell.length_a   1.000
_cell.length_b   1.000
_cell.length_c   1.000
_cell.angle_alpha   90.00
_cell.angle_beta   90.00
_cell.angle_gamma   90.00
#
_symmetry.space_group_name_H-M   'P 1'
#
loop_
_entity.id
_entity.type
_entity.pdbx_description
1 polymer ?
#
loop_
_entity_poly.entity_id
_entity_poly.type
_entity_poly.pdbx_seq_one_letter_code
_entity_poly.pdbx_strand_id
1 'polypeptide(L)'
;MSKTQASPRRLVFRWTTLKGLISILLFILIATLIELAAVLYALNLGVEDKTILQWSFQFPGTNWAITVVISPLFHLIPVAVVITLASSWTYLMKNVAVKTPERKGKIERFTRKGKSRELQKVRKSFQRVGYSIRSFFGRIKSGLLKIKAFSYFWQKVHFARAAIKSAITVLLVFIAFFLLISLLGYPQLIYRALCDAYQNNSSLLGFVKSTGGLAKGIADALVPVGWLCSVVNSALLAAAPGFRNFVLSIGALTKPLVDLDDVGKYIVIQNVAAWMSALIALFYGEYTRKSYRYRRR
;
A
#
# COMPACT_ATOMS: atom_id res chain seq x y z
N MET A 1 -51.86 -12.93 11.34
CA MET A 1 -50.91 -12.91 10.21
C MET A 1 -49.49 -12.65 10.72
N SER A 2 -48.67 -13.69 10.86
CA SER A 2 -47.27 -13.56 11.31
C SER A 2 -46.37 -13.23 10.11
N LYS A 3 -45.59 -12.15 10.22
CA LYS A 3 -44.57 -11.78 9.21
C LYS A 3 -43.36 -12.69 9.41
N THR A 4 -43.20 -13.69 8.55
CA THR A 4 -42.00 -14.52 8.45
C THR A 4 -40.79 -13.63 8.09
N GLN A 5 -39.89 -13.43 9.05
CA GLN A 5 -38.60 -12.81 8.79
C GLN A 5 -37.77 -13.75 7.92
N ALA A 6 -37.56 -13.38 6.66
CA ALA A 6 -36.64 -14.07 5.76
C ALA A 6 -35.23 -14.09 6.36
N SER A 7 -34.70 -15.30 6.57
CA SER A 7 -33.34 -15.47 7.09
C SER A 7 -32.33 -14.90 6.08
N PRO A 8 -31.25 -14.22 6.52
CA PRO A 8 -30.29 -13.66 5.59
C PRO A 8 -29.50 -14.81 4.97
N ARG A 9 -29.79 -15.14 3.71
CA ARG A 9 -29.06 -16.16 2.94
C ARG A 9 -27.58 -15.81 2.99
N ARG A 10 -26.80 -16.60 3.75
CA ARG A 10 -25.33 -16.56 3.67
C ARG A 10 -24.98 -16.97 2.25
N LEU A 11 -24.33 -16.09 1.49
CA LEU A 11 -23.61 -16.51 0.29
C LEU A 11 -22.45 -17.38 0.77
N VAL A 12 -22.68 -18.69 0.82
CA VAL A 12 -21.64 -19.68 1.13
C VAL A 12 -20.71 -19.70 -0.07
N PHE A 13 -19.56 -19.07 0.11
CA PHE A 13 -18.55 -19.01 -0.93
C PHE A 13 -17.97 -20.41 -1.17
N ARG A 14 -18.28 -21.00 -2.33
CA ARG A 14 -17.63 -22.21 -2.83
C ARG A 14 -16.42 -21.80 -3.66
N TRP A 15 -15.23 -21.92 -3.06
CA TRP A 15 -13.93 -21.76 -3.73
C TRP A 15 -13.79 -22.65 -4.99
N THR A 16 -14.55 -23.74 -5.05
CA THR A 16 -14.55 -24.72 -6.15
C THR A 16 -15.35 -24.31 -7.38
N THR A 17 -15.99 -23.13 -7.38
CA THR A 17 -16.65 -22.64 -8.60
C THR A 17 -15.61 -22.07 -9.57
N LEU A 18 -15.79 -22.32 -10.87
CA LEU A 18 -14.91 -21.81 -11.95
C LEU A 18 -14.61 -20.31 -11.79
N LYS A 19 -15.59 -19.53 -11.35
CA LYS A 19 -15.47 -18.08 -11.10
C LYS A 19 -14.54 -17.75 -9.92
N GLY A 20 -14.54 -18.57 -8.87
CA GLY A 20 -13.62 -18.44 -7.73
C GLY A 20 -12.19 -18.75 -8.14
N LEU A 21 -11.99 -19.84 -8.90
CA LEU A 21 -10.67 -20.23 -9.42
C LEU A 21 -10.08 -19.17 -10.35
N ILE A 22 -10.86 -18.67 -11.32
CA ILE A 22 -10.42 -17.59 -12.23
C ILE A 22 -9.99 -16.35 -11.44
N SER A 23 -10.73 -15.98 -10.38
CA SER A 23 -10.36 -14.82 -9.55
C SER A 23 -9.07 -15.02 -8.79
N ILE A 24 -8.78 -16.23 -8.31
CA ILE A 24 -7.53 -16.55 -7.62
C ILE A 24 -6.36 -16.51 -8.61
N LEU A 25 -6.51 -17.15 -9.76
CA LEU A 25 -5.50 -17.17 -10.81
C LEU A 25 -5.16 -15.76 -11.28
N LEU A 26 -6.19 -14.92 -11.52
CA LEU A 26 -5.98 -13.53 -11.90
C LEU A 26 -5.27 -12.72 -10.80
N PHE A 27 -5.62 -12.94 -9.53
CA PHE A 27 -4.94 -12.27 -8.42
C PHE A 27 -3.47 -12.69 -8.33
N ILE A 28 -3.17 -13.99 -8.42
CA ILE A 28 -1.80 -14.51 -8.41
C ILE A 28 -1.00 -13.95 -9.59
N LEU A 29 -1.59 -13.89 -10.78
CA LEU A 29 -0.95 -13.30 -11.96
C LEU A 29 -0.57 -11.84 -11.72
N ILE A 30 -1.51 -11.03 -11.22
CA ILE A 30 -1.26 -9.61 -10.93
C ILE A 30 -0.21 -9.45 -9.83
N ALA A 31 -0.29 -10.24 -8.76
CA ALA A 31 0.70 -10.22 -7.68
C ALA A 31 2.09 -10.59 -8.20
N THR A 32 2.18 -11.59 -9.07
CA THR A 32 3.44 -12.00 -9.70
C THR A 32 4.01 -10.91 -10.60
N LEU A 33 3.17 -10.19 -11.36
CA LEU A 33 3.62 -9.04 -12.17
C LEU A 33 4.14 -7.89 -11.30
N ILE A 34 3.50 -7.63 -10.16
CA ILE A 34 3.97 -6.62 -9.19
C ILE A 34 5.31 -7.05 -8.57
N GLU A 35 5.43 -8.32 -8.17
CA GLU A 35 6.69 -8.85 -7.66
C GLU A 35 7.80 -8.82 -8.72
N LEU A 36 7.49 -9.14 -9.97
CA LEU A 36 8.44 -9.02 -11.07
C LEU A 36 8.93 -7.58 -11.21
N ALA A 37 8.03 -6.59 -11.12
CA ALA A 37 8.43 -5.19 -11.13
C ALA A 37 9.29 -4.83 -9.90
N ALA A 38 8.99 -5.38 -8.72
CA ALA A 38 9.78 -5.18 -7.51
C ALA A 38 11.19 -5.81 -7.62
N VAL A 39 11.32 -6.98 -8.23
CA VAL A 39 12.60 -7.63 -8.54
C VAL A 39 13.40 -6.80 -9.54
N LEU A 40 12.79 -6.37 -10.64
CA LEU A 40 13.45 -5.50 -11.63
C LEU A 40 13.90 -4.18 -11.01
N TYR A 41 13.08 -3.60 -10.13
CA TYR A 41 13.44 -2.44 -9.34
C TYR A 41 14.68 -2.70 -8.47
N ALA A 42 14.72 -3.83 -7.76
CA ALA A 42 15.85 -4.22 -6.93
C ALA A 42 17.14 -4.45 -7.75
N LEU A 43 17.04 -5.12 -8.89
CA LEU A 43 18.17 -5.30 -9.82
C LEU A 43 18.72 -3.93 -10.28
N ASN A 44 17.86 -2.98 -10.61
CA ASN A 44 18.27 -1.61 -10.98
C ASN A 44 18.93 -0.83 -9.83
N LEU A 45 18.70 -1.24 -8.57
CA LEU A 45 19.38 -0.69 -7.41
C LEU A 45 20.74 -1.36 -7.13
N GLY A 46 21.12 -2.36 -7.91
CA GLY A 46 22.38 -3.10 -7.74
C GLY A 46 22.27 -4.34 -6.86
N VAL A 47 21.05 -4.82 -6.58
CA VAL A 47 20.87 -6.07 -5.85
C VAL A 47 21.28 -7.23 -6.74
N GLU A 48 22.23 -8.04 -6.29
CA GLU A 48 22.73 -9.21 -7.01
C GLU A 48 22.61 -10.46 -6.13
N ASP A 49 22.22 -11.58 -6.72
CA ASP A 49 22.21 -12.87 -6.01
C ASP A 49 23.50 -13.63 -6.29
N LYS A 50 24.36 -13.71 -5.27
CA LYS A 50 25.62 -14.48 -5.32
C LYS A 50 25.41 -15.98 -5.04
N THR A 51 24.22 -16.36 -4.60
CA THR A 51 23.87 -17.70 -4.10
C THR A 51 22.94 -18.42 -5.07
N ILE A 52 23.33 -18.47 -6.34
CA ILE A 52 22.56 -19.15 -7.38
C ILE A 52 22.59 -20.67 -7.12
N LEU A 53 21.42 -21.28 -6.93
CA LEU A 53 21.28 -22.73 -6.85
C LEU A 53 21.14 -23.29 -8.26
N GLN A 54 22.11 -24.11 -8.67
CA GLN A 54 22.12 -24.77 -9.97
C GLN A 54 22.09 -26.28 -9.78
N TRP A 55 21.09 -26.93 -10.36
CA TRP A 55 21.01 -28.39 -10.45
C TRP A 55 21.00 -28.83 -11.91
N SER A 56 21.91 -29.70 -12.29
CA SER A 56 21.94 -30.33 -13.62
C SER A 56 21.61 -31.82 -13.50
N PHE A 57 20.57 -32.25 -14.19
CA PHE A 57 20.21 -33.67 -14.28
C PHE A 57 20.42 -34.15 -15.71
N GLN A 58 21.16 -35.24 -15.87
CA GLN A 58 21.27 -35.94 -17.15
C GLN A 58 20.22 -37.03 -17.20
N PHE A 59 19.43 -37.06 -18.28
CA PHE A 59 18.45 -38.12 -18.48
C PHE A 59 19.16 -39.41 -18.93
N PRO A 60 19.05 -40.52 -18.18
CA PRO A 60 19.70 -41.77 -18.55
C PRO A 60 19.20 -42.24 -19.92
N GLY A 61 20.14 -42.48 -20.85
CA GLY A 61 19.84 -42.90 -22.23
C GLY A 61 19.76 -41.75 -23.26
N THR A 62 19.99 -40.50 -22.87
CA THR A 62 20.07 -39.34 -23.78
C THR A 62 21.22 -38.40 -23.38
N ASN A 63 21.78 -37.64 -24.32
CA ASN A 63 22.79 -36.60 -24.02
C ASN A 63 22.16 -35.28 -23.54
N TRP A 64 20.87 -35.29 -23.18
CA TRP A 64 20.16 -34.10 -22.75
C TRP A 64 20.40 -33.86 -21.25
N ALA A 65 21.04 -32.73 -20.95
CA ALA A 65 21.16 -32.20 -19.60
C ALA A 65 20.12 -31.10 -19.40
N ILE A 66 19.28 -31.24 -18.38
CA ILE A 66 18.36 -30.18 -17.94
C ILE A 66 19.03 -29.47 -16.77
N THR A 67 19.33 -28.19 -16.96
CA THR A 67 19.88 -27.32 -15.92
C THR A 67 18.76 -26.44 -15.37
N VAL A 68 18.44 -26.60 -14.09
CA VAL A 68 17.51 -25.75 -13.36
C VAL A 68 18.31 -24.77 -12.52
N VAL A 69 18.11 -23.47 -12.78
CA VAL A 69 18.77 -22.38 -12.07
C VAL A 69 17.71 -21.65 -11.25
N ILE A 70 17.83 -21.69 -9.92
CA ILE A 70 16.92 -21.02 -8.99
C ILE A 70 17.76 -20.04 -8.18
N SER A 71 17.42 -18.76 -8.27
CA SER A 71 17.95 -17.74 -7.36
C SER A 71 17.03 -17.66 -6.14
N PRO A 72 17.47 -18.04 -4.93
CA PRO A 72 16.67 -17.91 -3.71
C PRO A 72 16.15 -16.49 -3.51
N LEU A 73 16.98 -15.49 -3.81
CA LEU A 73 16.65 -14.08 -3.61
C LEU A 73 15.53 -13.60 -4.54
N PHE A 74 15.60 -13.94 -5.82
CA PHE A 74 14.66 -13.44 -6.84
C PHE A 74 13.52 -14.40 -7.17
N HIS A 75 13.52 -15.63 -6.64
CA HIS A 75 12.44 -16.59 -6.84
C HIS A 75 11.72 -16.91 -5.54
N LEU A 76 12.42 -17.35 -4.50
CA LEU A 76 11.77 -17.83 -3.28
C LEU A 76 11.14 -16.69 -2.49
N ILE A 77 11.82 -15.55 -2.35
CA ILE A 77 11.27 -14.39 -1.63
C ILE A 77 10.02 -13.85 -2.34
N PRO A 78 10.05 -13.52 -3.65
CA PRO A 78 8.84 -13.14 -4.38
C PRO A 78 7.70 -14.17 -4.28
N VAL A 79 8.00 -15.46 -4.40
CA VAL A 79 6.97 -16.52 -4.26
C VAL A 79 6.34 -16.48 -2.87
N ALA A 80 7.13 -16.36 -1.81
CA ALA A 80 6.63 -16.24 -0.44
C ALA A 80 5.74 -14.99 -0.26
N VAL A 81 6.11 -13.86 -0.87
CA VAL A 81 5.31 -12.63 -0.86
C VAL A 81 4.00 -12.83 -1.61
N VAL A 82 4.00 -13.42 -2.81
CA VAL A 82 2.78 -13.73 -3.58
C VAL A 82 1.84 -14.61 -2.76
N ILE A 83 2.35 -15.67 -2.12
CA ILE A 83 1.55 -16.55 -1.25
C ILE A 83 0.95 -15.77 -0.07
N THR A 84 1.73 -14.89 0.55
CA THR A 84 1.28 -14.05 1.67
C THR A 84 0.19 -13.08 1.24
N LEU A 85 0.35 -12.42 0.09
CA LEU A 85 -0.64 -11.50 -0.47
C LEU A 85 -1.92 -12.23 -0.86
N ALA A 86 -1.81 -13.42 -1.48
CA ALA A 86 -2.95 -14.25 -1.83
C ALA A 86 -3.71 -14.69 -0.57
N SER A 87 -3.01 -15.15 0.46
CA SER A 87 -3.60 -15.52 1.75
C SER A 87 -4.29 -14.33 2.43
N SER A 88 -3.66 -13.17 2.42
CA SER A 88 -4.20 -11.93 2.99
C SER A 88 -5.46 -11.46 2.23
N TRP A 89 -5.42 -11.53 0.90
CA TRP A 89 -6.55 -11.19 0.05
C TRP A 89 -7.72 -12.15 0.23
N THR A 90 -7.47 -13.46 0.22
CA THR A 90 -8.52 -14.48 0.41
C THR A 90 -9.18 -14.34 1.78
N TYR A 91 -8.40 -14.11 2.84
CA TYR A 91 -8.91 -13.77 4.18
C TYR A 91 -9.80 -12.53 4.14
N LEU A 92 -9.32 -11.45 3.53
CA LEU A 92 -10.05 -10.20 3.51
C LEU A 92 -11.32 -10.28 2.66
N MET A 93 -11.25 -10.94 1.52
CA MET A 93 -12.39 -11.18 0.64
C MET A 93 -13.48 -11.95 1.40
N LYS A 94 -13.14 -13.02 2.14
CA LYS A 94 -14.09 -13.76 2.97
C LYS A 94 -14.80 -12.85 3.98
N ASN A 95 -14.08 -11.94 4.62
CA ASN A 95 -14.64 -11.01 5.59
C ASN A 95 -15.49 -9.89 4.96
N VAL A 96 -15.14 -9.43 3.75
CA VAL A 96 -15.86 -8.39 3.01
C VAL A 96 -17.09 -8.95 2.30
N ALA A 97 -17.03 -10.16 1.75
CA ALA A 97 -18.11 -10.81 1.01
C ALA A 97 -19.29 -11.23 1.93
N VAL A 98 -19.04 -11.49 3.21
CA VAL A 98 -20.09 -11.69 4.23
C VAL A 98 -20.94 -10.41 4.43
N LYS A 99 -20.49 -9.27 3.90
CA LYS A 99 -21.17 -7.98 4.00
C LYS A 99 -21.98 -7.66 2.72
N THR A 100 -23.20 -8.21 2.59
CA THR A 100 -24.18 -7.71 1.60
C THR A 100 -25.62 -7.98 2.05
N PRO A 101 -26.62 -7.10 1.79
CA PRO A 101 -26.58 -5.80 1.11
C PRO A 101 -26.64 -4.59 2.05
N GLU A 102 -26.22 -3.44 1.53
CA GLU A 102 -26.45 -2.12 2.11
C GLU A 102 -27.95 -1.88 2.30
N ARG A 103 -28.49 -2.22 3.48
CA ARG A 103 -29.69 -1.53 3.94
C ARG A 103 -29.26 -0.08 4.17
N LYS A 104 -29.74 0.83 3.31
CA LYS A 104 -29.82 2.28 3.56
C LYS A 104 -30.70 2.49 4.81
N GLY A 105 -30.22 2.04 5.96
CA GLY A 105 -30.82 2.30 7.27
C GLY A 105 -29.99 3.42 7.89
N LYS A 106 -30.69 4.49 8.25
CA LYS A 106 -30.20 5.67 8.97
C LYS A 106 -28.95 5.36 9.79
N ILE A 107 -27.93 6.18 9.61
CA ILE A 107 -26.75 6.20 10.48
C ILE A 107 -27.25 6.65 11.85
N GLU A 108 -27.78 5.72 12.64
CA GLU A 108 -27.97 5.94 14.07
C GLU A 108 -26.57 5.99 14.68
N ARG A 109 -26.20 7.21 15.07
CA ARG A 109 -25.00 7.51 15.86
C ARG A 109 -25.22 6.92 17.24
N PHE A 110 -24.99 5.61 17.40
CA PHE A 110 -24.80 5.05 18.73
C PHE A 110 -23.43 5.50 19.25
N THR A 111 -23.48 6.57 20.04
CA THR A 111 -22.43 7.07 20.92
C THR A 111 -22.08 6.00 21.94
N ARG A 112 -21.16 5.09 21.57
CA ARG A 112 -20.61 4.13 22.54
C ARG A 112 -19.54 4.83 23.38
N LYS A 113 -20.00 5.36 24.52
CA LYS A 113 -19.20 5.86 25.65
C LYS A 113 -18.15 4.81 26.05
N GLY A 114 -16.91 5.26 26.29
CA GLY A 114 -15.91 4.47 27.04
C GLY A 114 -14.86 3.69 26.24
N LYS A 115 -14.31 4.20 25.12
CA LYS A 115 -13.05 3.65 24.56
C LYS A 115 -11.96 4.71 24.56
N SER A 116 -10.78 4.32 25.04
CA SER A 116 -9.55 5.12 25.14
C SER A 116 -9.40 6.10 23.97
N ARG A 117 -9.01 7.34 24.28
CA ARG A 117 -8.79 8.44 23.31
C ARG A 117 -7.88 8.00 22.15
N GLU A 118 -6.93 7.08 22.39
CA GLU A 118 -6.05 6.53 21.35
C GLU A 118 -6.77 5.65 20.34
N LEU A 119 -7.62 4.71 20.79
CA LEU A 119 -8.40 3.86 19.89
C LEU A 119 -9.34 4.68 19.00
N GLN A 120 -9.81 5.82 19.51
CA GLN A 120 -10.63 6.74 18.75
C GLN A 120 -9.81 7.51 17.68
N LYS A 121 -8.57 7.90 17.99
CA LYS A 121 -7.63 8.49 17.00
C LYS A 121 -7.32 7.50 15.89
N VAL A 122 -6.94 6.26 16.23
CA VAL A 122 -6.69 5.18 15.27
C VAL A 122 -7.91 4.95 14.38
N ARG A 123 -9.11 4.88 14.98
CA ARG A 123 -10.36 4.74 14.22
C ARG A 123 -10.60 5.89 13.24
N LYS A 124 -10.36 7.14 13.64
CA LYS A 124 -10.49 8.31 12.75
C LYS A 124 -9.49 8.24 11.59
N SER A 125 -8.26 7.78 11.83
CA SER A 125 -7.27 7.54 10.78
C SER A 125 -7.71 6.45 9.81
N PHE A 126 -8.17 5.30 10.32
CA PHE A 126 -8.73 4.23 9.49
C PHE A 126 -9.98 4.67 8.70
N GLN A 127 -10.80 5.56 9.25
CA GLN A 127 -11.93 6.14 8.53
C GLN A 127 -11.49 7.06 7.38
N ARG A 128 -10.48 7.90 7.61
CA ARG A 128 -9.86 8.74 6.56
C ARG A 128 -9.28 7.87 5.45
N VAL A 129 -8.46 6.88 5.79
CA VAL A 129 -7.91 5.91 4.84
C VAL A 129 -9.03 5.19 4.08
N GLY A 130 -10.07 4.74 4.78
CA GLY A 130 -11.23 4.08 4.16
C GLY A 130 -12.04 5.00 3.23
N TYR A 131 -12.07 6.31 3.48
CA TYR A 131 -12.67 7.30 2.58
C TYR A 131 -11.83 7.48 1.32
N SER A 132 -10.51 7.63 1.46
CA SER A 132 -9.58 7.73 0.33
C SER A 132 -9.59 6.47 -0.54
N ILE A 133 -9.63 5.29 0.06
CA ILE A 133 -9.80 4.02 -0.68
C ILE A 133 -11.14 4.04 -1.43
N ARG A 134 -12.21 4.55 -0.83
CA ARG A 134 -13.54 4.60 -1.48
C ARG A 134 -13.58 5.57 -2.66
N SER A 135 -12.94 6.74 -2.54
CA SER A 135 -12.86 7.71 -3.65
C SER A 135 -12.00 7.17 -4.79
N PHE A 136 -10.87 6.53 -4.48
CA PHE A 136 -10.05 5.82 -5.45
C PHE A 136 -10.84 4.71 -6.15
N PHE A 137 -11.62 3.94 -5.40
CA PHE A 137 -12.55 2.96 -5.96
C PHE A 137 -13.61 3.56 -6.88
N GLY A 138 -14.07 4.77 -6.59
CA GLY A 138 -14.98 5.50 -7.47
C GLY A 138 -14.36 5.77 -8.84
N ARG A 139 -13.09 6.19 -8.86
CA ARG A 139 -12.31 6.45 -10.08
C ARG A 139 -11.99 5.17 -10.85
N ILE A 140 -11.58 4.11 -10.15
CA ILE A 140 -11.34 2.79 -10.76
C ILE A 140 -12.64 2.25 -11.35
N LYS A 141 -13.75 2.35 -10.62
CA LYS A 141 -15.07 1.93 -11.10
C LYS A 141 -15.45 2.68 -12.38
N SER A 142 -15.28 4.01 -12.44
CA SER A 142 -15.60 4.77 -13.64
C SER A 142 -14.69 4.40 -14.82
N GLY A 143 -13.41 4.12 -14.59
CA GLY A 143 -12.48 3.61 -15.61
C GLY A 143 -12.86 2.22 -16.13
N LEU A 144 -13.11 1.27 -15.23
CA LEU A 144 -13.50 -0.10 -15.58
C LEU A 144 -14.86 -0.16 -16.27
N LEU A 145 -15.83 0.68 -15.87
CA LEU A 145 -17.14 0.74 -16.51
C LEU A 145 -17.10 1.27 -17.95
N LYS A 146 -16.05 2.00 -18.34
CA LYS A 146 -15.86 2.42 -19.74
C LYS A 146 -15.51 1.25 -20.66
N ILE A 147 -14.91 0.19 -20.12
CA ILE A 147 -14.57 -1.01 -20.89
C ILE A 147 -15.79 -1.95 -20.88
N LYS A 148 -16.38 -2.18 -22.06
CA LYS A 148 -17.63 -2.95 -22.24
C LYS A 148 -17.61 -4.31 -21.52
N ALA A 149 -16.49 -5.02 -21.58
CA ALA A 149 -16.30 -6.32 -20.91
C ALA A 149 -16.35 -6.20 -19.37
N PHE A 150 -15.61 -5.25 -18.78
CA PHE A 150 -15.56 -5.06 -17.34
C PHE A 150 -16.86 -4.49 -16.77
N SER A 151 -17.59 -3.67 -17.54
CA SER A 151 -18.91 -3.19 -17.14
C SER A 151 -19.90 -4.33 -16.91
N TYR A 152 -19.88 -5.33 -17.79
CA TYR A 152 -20.69 -6.54 -17.65
C TYR A 152 -20.33 -7.34 -16.39
N PHE A 153 -19.04 -7.56 -16.13
CA PHE A 153 -18.57 -8.26 -14.92
C PHE A 153 -18.88 -7.50 -13.62
N TRP A 154 -18.75 -6.17 -13.64
CA TRP A 154 -18.99 -5.33 -12.48
C TRP A 154 -20.48 -5.22 -12.11
N GLN A 155 -21.37 -5.18 -13.11
CA GLN A 155 -22.82 -5.11 -12.91
C GLN A 155 -23.43 -6.47 -12.59
N LYS A 156 -22.99 -7.54 -13.27
CA LYS A 156 -23.61 -8.87 -13.16
C LYS A 156 -23.18 -9.64 -11.91
N VAL A 157 -22.08 -9.25 -11.25
CA VAL A 157 -21.51 -10.03 -10.14
C VAL A 157 -21.19 -9.12 -8.94
N HIS A 158 -22.16 -8.96 -8.03
CA HIS A 158 -21.94 -8.28 -6.73
C HIS A 158 -20.74 -8.83 -5.95
N PHE A 159 -20.43 -10.11 -6.16
CA PHE A 159 -19.26 -10.79 -5.63
C PHE A 159 -17.93 -10.26 -6.21
N ALA A 160 -17.87 -9.93 -7.51
CA ALA A 160 -16.68 -9.38 -8.15
C ALA A 160 -16.31 -8.03 -7.53
N ARG A 161 -17.30 -7.21 -7.17
CA ARG A 161 -17.05 -5.93 -6.51
C ARG A 161 -16.36 -6.08 -5.15
N ALA A 162 -16.72 -7.08 -4.35
CA ALA A 162 -16.08 -7.34 -3.06
C ALA A 162 -14.65 -7.88 -3.25
N ALA A 163 -14.47 -8.83 -4.17
CA ALA A 163 -13.19 -9.44 -4.48
C ALA A 163 -12.18 -8.45 -5.07
N ILE A 164 -12.61 -7.63 -6.04
CA ILE A 164 -11.78 -6.56 -6.62
C ILE A 164 -11.44 -5.52 -5.54
N LYS A 165 -12.40 -5.21 -4.65
CA LYS A 165 -12.17 -4.28 -3.55
C LYS A 165 -11.12 -4.74 -2.56
N SER A 166 -11.22 -5.97 -2.10
CA SER A 166 -10.20 -6.52 -1.22
C SER A 166 -8.86 -6.65 -1.94
N ALA A 167 -8.83 -7.06 -3.22
CA ALA A 167 -7.59 -7.24 -3.99
C ALA A 167 -6.81 -5.93 -4.11
N ILE A 168 -7.45 -4.88 -4.63
CA ILE A 168 -6.83 -3.56 -4.76
C ILE A 168 -6.37 -3.02 -3.41
N THR A 169 -7.12 -3.27 -2.33
CA THR A 169 -6.71 -2.81 -0.99
C THR A 169 -5.41 -3.48 -0.56
N VAL A 170 -5.30 -4.80 -0.69
CA VAL A 170 -4.09 -5.55 -0.30
C VAL A 170 -2.89 -5.15 -1.16
N LEU A 171 -3.08 -5.04 -2.48
CA LEU A 171 -2.01 -4.65 -3.40
C LEU A 171 -1.54 -3.21 -3.17
N LEU A 172 -2.46 -2.25 -2.98
CA LEU A 172 -2.10 -0.87 -2.69
C LEU A 172 -1.34 -0.73 -1.37
N VAL A 173 -1.78 -1.45 -0.34
CA VAL A 173 -1.09 -1.44 0.96
C VAL A 173 0.32 -1.98 0.80
N PHE A 174 0.48 -3.12 0.13
CA PHE A 174 1.79 -3.70 -0.16
C PHE A 174 2.69 -2.72 -0.93
N ILE A 175 2.23 -2.17 -2.06
CA ILE A 175 2.99 -1.21 -2.86
C ILE A 175 3.36 0.02 -2.04
N ALA A 176 2.45 0.55 -1.23
CA ALA A 176 2.72 1.72 -0.40
C ALA A 176 3.81 1.46 0.65
N PHE A 177 3.77 0.31 1.33
CA PHE A 177 4.81 -0.06 2.29
C PHE A 177 6.13 -0.39 1.60
N PHE A 178 6.11 -1.10 0.47
CA PHE A 178 7.29 -1.37 -0.33
C PHE A 178 7.99 -0.06 -0.71
N LEU A 179 7.29 0.88 -1.33
CA LEU A 179 7.85 2.17 -1.73
C LEU A 179 8.32 3.00 -0.53
N LEU A 180 7.54 3.03 0.56
CA LEU A 180 7.91 3.78 1.76
C LEU A 180 9.21 3.27 2.36
N ILE A 181 9.34 1.96 2.53
CA ILE A 181 10.53 1.35 3.14
C ILE A 181 11.72 1.42 2.18
N SER A 182 11.52 1.25 0.87
CA SER A 182 12.55 1.49 -0.13
C SER A 182 13.10 2.92 -0.07
N LEU A 183 12.23 3.92 0.12
CA LEU A 183 12.67 5.31 0.25
C LEU A 183 13.51 5.54 1.52
N LEU A 184 13.20 4.83 2.60
CA LEU A 184 13.96 4.88 3.86
C LEU A 184 15.28 4.12 3.77
N GLY A 185 15.32 3.00 3.03
CA GLY A 185 16.52 2.18 2.86
C GLY A 185 17.51 2.76 1.85
N TYR A 186 17.03 3.54 0.89
CA TYR A 186 17.85 4.18 -0.15
C TYR A 186 17.66 5.70 -0.12
N PRO A 187 18.28 6.41 0.84
CA PRO A 187 18.15 7.87 0.96
C PRO A 187 18.61 8.62 -0.30
N GLN A 188 19.51 8.01 -1.08
CA GLN A 188 19.97 8.54 -2.37
C GLN A 188 18.82 8.71 -3.38
N LEU A 189 17.75 7.92 -3.28
CA LEU A 189 16.56 8.08 -4.13
C LEU A 189 15.82 9.38 -3.83
N ILE A 190 15.76 9.79 -2.56
CA ILE A 190 15.16 11.08 -2.15
C ILE A 190 15.98 12.20 -2.77
N TYR A 191 17.31 12.13 -2.61
CA TYR A 191 18.23 13.14 -3.14
C TYR A 191 18.11 13.27 -4.66
N ARG A 192 18.20 12.15 -5.40
CA ARG A 192 18.08 12.14 -6.86
C ARG A 192 16.72 12.63 -7.34
N ALA A 193 15.62 12.16 -6.75
CA ALA A 193 14.28 12.60 -7.13
C ALA A 193 14.10 14.11 -6.93
N LEU A 194 14.66 14.68 -5.86
CA LEU A 194 14.66 16.12 -5.63
C LEU A 194 15.53 16.84 -6.66
N CYS A 195 16.77 16.41 -6.87
CA CYS A 195 17.67 17.00 -7.87
C CYS A 195 17.05 16.98 -9.27
N ASP A 196 16.50 15.85 -9.69
CA ASP A 196 15.85 15.68 -10.99
C ASP A 196 14.60 16.56 -11.11
N ALA A 197 13.79 16.65 -10.05
CA ALA A 197 12.64 17.55 -10.05
C ALA A 197 13.05 19.02 -10.15
N TYR A 198 14.16 19.42 -9.53
CA TYR A 198 14.70 20.77 -9.62
C TYR A 198 15.29 21.07 -11.01
N GLN A 199 16.01 20.13 -11.59
CA GLN A 199 16.65 20.30 -12.90
C GLN A 199 15.63 20.30 -14.04
N ASN A 200 14.63 19.43 -13.97
CA ASN A 200 13.67 19.22 -15.07
C ASN A 200 12.43 20.11 -14.98
N ASN A 201 12.27 20.92 -13.92
CA ASN A 201 11.09 21.76 -13.75
C ASN A 201 11.45 23.23 -13.57
N SER A 202 11.38 23.98 -14.67
CA SER A 202 11.61 25.43 -14.72
C SER A 202 10.68 26.22 -13.80
N SER A 203 9.48 25.71 -13.51
CA SER A 203 8.54 26.35 -12.59
C SER A 203 8.93 26.20 -11.12
N LEU A 204 9.46 25.03 -10.71
CA LEU A 204 9.99 24.84 -9.36
C LEU A 204 11.28 25.64 -9.16
N LEU A 205 12.17 25.58 -10.15
CA LEU A 205 13.39 26.37 -10.17
C LEU A 205 13.07 27.88 -10.13
N GLY A 206 12.10 28.33 -10.93
CA GLY A 206 11.62 29.70 -10.99
C GLY A 206 10.93 30.14 -9.70
N PHE A 207 10.13 29.28 -9.07
CA PHE A 207 9.52 29.54 -7.78
C PHE A 207 10.56 29.70 -6.68
N VAL A 208 11.57 28.82 -6.61
CA VAL A 208 12.63 28.91 -5.60
C VAL A 208 13.53 30.12 -5.83
N LYS A 209 13.91 30.40 -7.09
CA LYS A 209 14.62 31.63 -7.45
C LYS A 209 13.80 32.88 -7.15
N SER A 210 12.49 32.86 -7.43
CA SER A 210 11.58 33.96 -7.12
C SER A 210 11.44 34.16 -5.62
N THR A 211 11.41 33.08 -4.82
CA THR A 211 11.37 33.15 -3.35
C THR A 211 12.68 33.70 -2.77
N GLY A 212 13.83 33.26 -3.31
CA GLY A 212 15.13 33.81 -2.97
C GLY A 212 15.28 35.28 -3.39
N GLY A 213 14.73 35.65 -4.55
CA GLY A 213 14.66 37.03 -5.03
C GLY A 213 13.68 37.90 -4.24
N LEU A 214 12.58 37.33 -3.74
CA LEU A 214 11.65 37.97 -2.81
C LEU A 214 12.32 38.21 -1.47
N ALA A 215 13.06 37.23 -0.94
CA ALA A 215 13.82 37.38 0.30
C ALA A 215 14.90 38.46 0.18
N LYS A 216 15.62 38.49 -0.96
CA LYS A 216 16.62 39.53 -1.25
C LYS A 216 15.98 40.91 -1.48
N GLY A 217 14.90 40.99 -2.27
CA GLY A 217 14.17 42.23 -2.53
C GLY A 217 13.44 42.77 -1.29
N ILE A 218 12.99 41.91 -0.37
CA ILE A 218 12.46 42.31 0.93
C ILE A 218 13.59 42.81 1.85
N ALA A 219 14.75 42.17 1.84
CA ALA A 219 15.92 42.63 2.59
C ALA A 219 16.43 43.99 2.08
N ASP A 220 16.42 44.20 0.77
CA ASP A 220 16.89 45.44 0.14
C ASP A 220 15.86 46.58 0.21
N ALA A 221 14.55 46.29 0.30
CA ALA A 221 13.49 47.31 0.23
C ALA A 221 12.78 47.64 1.56
N LEU A 222 12.99 46.91 2.67
CA LEU A 222 12.12 47.05 3.86
C LEU A 222 12.84 47.23 5.20
N VAL A 223 13.07 48.49 5.55
CA VAL A 223 13.12 48.96 6.96
C VAL A 223 11.72 48.85 7.65
N PRO A 224 10.55 49.05 7.00
CA PRO A 224 9.26 49.07 7.73
C PRO A 224 8.50 47.74 7.91
N VAL A 225 8.79 46.66 7.17
CA VAL A 225 8.07 45.35 7.30
C VAL A 225 8.96 44.24 7.87
N GLY A 226 10.09 44.61 8.48
CA GLY A 226 10.97 43.68 9.19
C GLY A 226 10.27 42.84 10.26
N TRP A 227 9.11 43.28 10.76
CA TRP A 227 8.32 42.52 11.73
C TRP A 227 7.75 41.20 11.18
N LEU A 228 7.28 41.13 9.92
CA LEU A 228 6.77 39.87 9.34
C LEU A 228 7.91 38.87 9.07
N CYS A 229 9.03 39.34 8.53
CA CYS A 229 10.22 38.50 8.34
C CYS A 229 10.80 38.04 9.68
N SER A 230 10.80 38.90 10.70
CA SER A 230 11.22 38.53 12.06
C SER A 230 10.30 37.49 12.69
N VAL A 231 8.97 37.61 12.53
CA VAL A 231 8.01 36.62 13.04
C VAL A 231 8.17 35.27 12.34
N VAL A 232 8.28 35.26 11.00
CA VAL A 232 8.48 34.02 10.24
C VAL A 232 9.85 33.40 10.54
N ASN A 233 10.91 34.19 10.59
CA ASN A 233 12.26 33.73 10.93
C ASN A 233 12.32 33.19 12.36
N SER A 234 11.73 33.89 13.33
CA SER A 234 11.66 33.43 14.72
C SER A 234 10.83 32.16 14.86
N ALA A 235 9.72 32.04 14.13
CA ALA A 235 8.91 30.82 14.10
C ALA A 235 9.66 29.64 13.46
N LEU A 236 10.39 29.88 12.36
CA LEU A 236 11.24 28.87 11.72
C LEU A 236 12.39 28.44 12.63
N LEU A 237 13.08 29.39 13.26
CA LEU A 237 14.15 29.11 14.21
C LEU A 237 13.63 28.39 15.46
N ALA A 238 12.43 28.71 15.94
CA ALA A 238 11.80 27.99 17.05
C ALA A 238 11.37 26.56 16.65
N ALA A 239 10.94 26.36 15.39
CA ALA A 239 10.58 25.05 14.87
C ALA A 239 11.80 24.20 14.46
N ALA A 240 12.93 24.84 14.13
CA ALA A 240 14.12 24.18 13.59
C ALA A 240 14.72 23.11 14.51
N PRO A 241 14.87 23.32 15.84
CA PRO A 241 15.30 22.26 16.76
C PRO A 241 14.35 21.05 16.75
N GLY A 242 13.04 21.29 16.74
CA GLY A 242 12.03 20.23 16.68
C GLY A 242 12.10 19.42 15.38
N PHE A 243 12.21 20.12 14.25
CA PHE A 243 12.41 19.49 12.94
C PHE A 243 13.72 18.70 12.88
N ARG A 244 14.83 19.28 13.35
CA ARG A 244 16.13 18.60 13.41
C ARG A 244 16.06 17.35 14.27
N ASN A 245 15.49 17.43 15.46
CA ASN A 245 15.35 16.28 16.36
C ASN A 245 14.46 15.19 15.75
N PHE A 246 13.39 15.59 15.05
CA PHE A 246 12.54 14.65 14.31
C PHE A 246 13.31 13.94 13.18
N VAL A 247 14.06 14.68 12.37
CA VAL A 247 14.88 14.11 11.29
C VAL A 247 15.99 13.20 11.85
N LEU A 248 16.66 13.61 12.93
CA LEU A 248 17.66 12.78 13.61
C LEU A 248 17.05 11.52 14.21
N SER A 249 15.85 11.61 14.78
CA SER A 249 15.11 10.47 15.33
C SER A 249 14.72 9.47 14.24
N ILE A 250 14.21 9.94 13.11
CA ILE A 250 13.96 9.09 11.93
C ILE A 250 15.26 8.48 11.43
N GLY A 251 16.31 9.29 11.27
CA GLY A 251 17.62 8.83 10.82
C GLY A 251 18.20 7.74 11.73
N ALA A 252 18.07 7.88 13.05
CA ALA A 252 18.50 6.86 14.00
C ALA A 252 17.68 5.55 13.87
N LEU A 253 16.37 5.65 13.65
CA LEU A 253 15.50 4.48 13.44
C LEU A 253 15.77 3.77 12.12
N THR A 254 16.14 4.51 11.07
CA THR A 254 16.41 3.94 9.74
C THR A 254 17.86 3.53 9.55
N LYS A 255 18.79 3.98 10.41
CA LYS A 255 20.22 3.69 10.29
C LYS A 255 20.53 2.20 10.12
N PRO A 256 19.95 1.27 10.92
CA PRO A 256 20.19 -0.16 10.71
C PRO A 256 19.73 -0.67 9.35
N LEU A 257 18.70 -0.06 8.75
CA LEU A 257 18.22 -0.40 7.42
C LEU A 257 19.13 0.16 6.32
N VAL A 258 19.64 1.38 6.51
CA VAL A 258 20.54 2.04 5.55
C VAL A 258 21.91 1.36 5.50
N ASP A 259 22.40 0.90 6.65
CA ASP A 259 23.72 0.26 6.80
C ASP A 259 23.75 -1.18 6.25
N LEU A 260 22.60 -1.77 5.90
CA LEU A 260 22.53 -3.07 5.23
C LEU A 260 23.09 -2.99 3.80
N ASP A 261 23.64 -4.10 3.31
CA ASP A 261 23.92 -4.27 1.90
C ASP A 261 22.61 -4.31 1.08
N ASP A 262 22.70 -4.15 -0.24
CA ASP A 262 21.50 -3.99 -1.07
C ASP A 262 20.63 -5.26 -1.07
N VAL A 263 21.25 -6.43 -0.92
CA VAL A 263 20.57 -7.72 -0.69
C VAL A 263 19.80 -7.68 0.63
N GLY A 264 20.45 -7.32 1.75
CA GLY A 264 19.80 -7.19 3.05
C GLY A 264 18.65 -6.19 3.04
N LYS A 265 18.83 -5.03 2.40
CA LYS A 265 17.77 -4.02 2.21
C LYS A 265 16.58 -4.61 1.47
N TYR A 266 16.80 -5.30 0.34
CA TYR A 266 15.74 -5.92 -0.44
C TYR A 266 14.94 -6.95 0.36
N ILE A 267 15.63 -7.82 1.10
CA ILE A 267 15.00 -8.83 1.97
C ILE A 267 14.11 -8.15 3.02
N VAL A 268 14.61 -7.11 3.70
CA VAL A 268 13.85 -6.39 4.74
C VAL A 268 12.65 -5.67 4.12
N ILE A 269 12.83 -4.97 2.99
CA ILE A 269 11.75 -4.27 2.29
C ILE A 269 10.62 -5.25 1.94
N GLN A 270 10.95 -6.38 1.32
CA GLN A 270 9.96 -7.37 0.90
C GLN A 270 9.21 -7.98 2.09
N ASN A 271 9.94 -8.42 3.11
CA ASN A 271 9.34 -9.03 4.28
C ASN A 271 8.46 -8.04 5.04
N VAL A 272 8.97 -6.87 5.38
CA VAL A 272 8.19 -5.89 6.16
C VAL A 272 6.94 -5.45 5.39
N ALA A 273 7.04 -5.22 4.07
CA ALA A 273 5.88 -4.87 3.26
C ALA A 273 4.81 -5.98 3.25
N ALA A 274 5.23 -7.25 3.10
CA ALA A 274 4.32 -8.40 3.12
C ALA A 274 3.65 -8.57 4.50
N TRP A 275 4.42 -8.52 5.58
CA TRP A 275 3.93 -8.62 6.96
C TRP A 275 2.95 -7.49 7.30
N MET A 276 3.27 -6.25 6.93
CA MET A 276 2.38 -5.10 7.14
C MET A 276 1.07 -5.25 6.35
N SER A 277 1.14 -5.75 5.12
CA SER A 277 -0.05 -6.04 4.31
C SER A 277 -0.94 -7.09 4.97
N ALA A 278 -0.35 -8.17 5.50
CA ALA A 278 -1.07 -9.21 6.23
C ALA A 278 -1.72 -8.68 7.51
N LEU A 279 -0.98 -7.95 8.35
CA LEU A 279 -1.50 -7.35 9.58
C LEU A 279 -2.65 -6.38 9.30
N ILE A 280 -2.52 -5.52 8.28
CA ILE A 280 -3.58 -4.59 7.90
C ILE A 280 -4.80 -5.34 7.37
N ALA A 281 -4.62 -6.40 6.58
CA ALA A 281 -5.72 -7.24 6.14
C ALA A 281 -6.45 -7.89 7.34
N LEU A 282 -5.71 -8.37 8.34
CA LEU A 282 -6.26 -8.93 9.59
C LEU A 282 -7.08 -7.88 10.34
N PHE A 283 -6.50 -6.72 10.66
CA PHE A 283 -7.17 -5.64 11.38
C PHE A 283 -8.39 -5.10 10.62
N TYR A 284 -8.27 -4.91 9.30
CA TYR A 284 -9.38 -4.44 8.47
C TYR A 284 -10.51 -5.47 8.40
N GLY A 285 -10.18 -6.76 8.26
CA GLY A 285 -11.15 -7.85 8.31
C GLY A 285 -11.89 -7.91 9.66
N GLU A 286 -11.15 -7.84 10.77
CA GLU A 286 -11.73 -7.82 12.12
C GLU A 286 -12.64 -6.63 12.36
N TYR A 287 -12.19 -5.42 12.02
CA TYR A 287 -12.97 -4.20 12.18
C TYR A 287 -14.29 -4.30 11.41
N THR A 288 -14.22 -4.86 10.19
CA THR A 288 -15.38 -5.05 9.33
C THR A 288 -16.37 -6.08 9.92
N ARG A 289 -15.86 -7.17 10.50
CA ARG A 289 -16.66 -8.22 11.16
C ARG A 289 -17.33 -7.73 12.46
N LYS A 290 -16.60 -7.01 13.31
CA LYS A 290 -17.10 -6.43 14.57
C LYS A 290 -18.20 -5.40 14.31
N SER A 291 -18.04 -4.56 13.28
CA SER A 291 -19.07 -3.60 12.87
C SER A 291 -20.36 -4.25 12.36
N TYR A 292 -20.30 -5.47 11.81
CA TYR A 292 -21.48 -6.21 11.38
C TYR A 292 -22.23 -6.84 12.56
N ARG A 293 -21.52 -7.51 13.49
CA ARG A 293 -22.14 -8.13 14.67
C ARG A 293 -22.93 -7.15 15.52
N TYR A 294 -22.45 -5.90 15.64
CA TYR A 294 -23.12 -4.87 16.43
C TYR A 294 -24.34 -4.24 15.75
N ARG A 295 -24.52 -4.46 14.44
CA ARG A 295 -25.66 -3.92 13.67
C ARG A 295 -26.82 -4.92 13.53
N ARG A 296 -26.64 -6.13 14.08
CA ARG A 296 -27.59 -7.25 14.00
C ARG A 296 -28.20 -7.61 15.35
N ARG A 297 -27.67 -7.03 16.44
CA ARG A 297 -28.31 -6.94 17.75
C ARG A 297 -28.96 -5.57 17.82
#